data_AF-A0A973HXJ3-F1
#
_entry.id   AF-A0A973HXJ3-F1
#
_cell.length_a   1.000
_cell.length_b   1.000
_cell.length_c   1.000
_cell.angle_alpha   90.00
_cell.angle_beta   90.00
_cell.angle_gamma   90.00
#
_symmetry.space_group_name_H-M   'P 1'
#
loop_
_entity.id
_entity.type
_entity.pdbx_description
1 polymer ?
#
loop_
_entity_poly.entity_id
_entity_poly.type
_entity_poly.pdbx_seq_one_letter_code
_entity_poly.pdbx_strand_id
1 'polypeptide(L)'
;MLRSGPFTDERVIGLLNQRFIPIYFDLSSKSPASDIDAKKFVIELKPELGGSRVPTPPVLFVTADGELLGEVSNYASESEVLGALRDVLRKNLQYAKPSDGEDERSRLARAHTRHYLGQDEEALALLSEPRSAKESLFVAQIARRAGDLDIAEKVLEGLDAKKFADDIALEHGLLAFARGDVKTMRLRLAAYSEEGARTPEARYFLGISLFHLGEHAQARATWKKLIEQYGEHPFSYRADWAYTQTTDEGLAAERSSFTTQGPKSLLGRHGYMGRNNPDLTRRSD
;
A
#
# COMPACT_ATOMS: atom_id res chain seq x y z
N MET A 1 -7.58 -8.29 10.78
CA MET A 1 -6.78 -8.35 9.53
C MET A 1 -6.11 -6.99 9.37
N LEU A 2 -4.78 -6.98 9.24
CA LEU A 2 -3.94 -5.79 9.06
C LEU A 2 -4.27 -5.17 7.70
N ARG A 3 -5.33 -4.38 7.63
CA ARG A 3 -5.92 -3.93 6.37
C ARG A 3 -5.85 -2.41 6.21
N SER A 4 -4.98 -1.71 6.91
CA SER A 4 -4.96 -0.25 6.92
C SER A 4 -3.53 0.29 6.98
N GLY A 5 -3.29 1.38 6.24
CA GLY A 5 -1.98 2.04 6.16
C GLY A 5 -1.00 1.29 5.26
N PRO A 6 0.22 0.93 5.72
CA PRO A 6 1.25 0.28 4.91
C PRO A 6 0.78 -0.99 4.19
N PHE A 7 -0.17 -1.71 4.77
CA PHE A 7 -0.75 -2.95 4.21
C PHE A 7 -1.75 -2.73 3.07
N THR A 8 -1.74 -1.55 2.46
CA THR A 8 -2.46 -1.24 1.22
C THR A 8 -1.53 -1.08 0.03
N ASP A 9 -0.20 -1.06 0.26
CA ASP A 9 0.79 -1.11 -0.80
C ASP A 9 0.85 -2.53 -1.38
N GLU A 10 0.76 -2.63 -2.71
CA GLU A 10 0.74 -3.91 -3.42
C GLU A 10 2.01 -4.75 -3.18
N ARG A 11 3.16 -4.12 -2.93
CA ARG A 11 4.44 -4.81 -2.72
C ARG A 11 4.49 -5.39 -1.31
N VAL A 12 3.96 -4.66 -0.33
CA VAL A 12 3.79 -5.16 1.05
C VAL A 12 2.85 -6.36 1.05
N ILE A 13 1.66 -6.22 0.46
CA ILE A 13 0.68 -7.31 0.34
C ILE A 13 1.28 -8.49 -0.43
N GLY A 14 1.98 -8.21 -1.53
CA GLY A 14 2.63 -9.21 -2.38
C GLY A 14 3.65 -10.04 -1.62
N LEU A 15 4.55 -9.41 -0.86
CA LEU A 15 5.50 -10.14 -0.01
C LEU A 15 4.80 -10.94 1.09
N LEU A 16 3.83 -10.33 1.78
CA LEU A 16 3.09 -11.02 2.84
C LEU A 16 2.43 -12.28 2.32
N ASN A 17 1.79 -12.22 1.14
CA ASN A 17 1.12 -13.38 0.55
C ASN A 17 2.08 -14.44 -0.01
N GLN A 18 3.35 -14.10 -0.27
CA GLN A 18 4.30 -15.01 -0.91
C GLN A 18 5.37 -15.57 0.02
N ARG A 19 5.66 -14.90 1.14
CA ARG A 19 6.81 -15.19 2.00
C ARG A 19 6.51 -15.19 3.49
N PHE A 20 5.34 -14.70 3.92
CA PHE A 20 5.01 -14.58 5.32
C PHE A 20 3.63 -15.19 5.62
N ILE A 21 3.37 -15.41 6.90
CA ILE A 21 2.04 -15.79 7.39
C ILE A 21 1.60 -14.68 8.35
N PRO A 22 0.78 -13.73 7.90
CA PRO A 22 0.37 -12.62 8.75
C PRO A 22 -0.66 -13.09 9.78
N ILE A 23 -0.34 -12.91 11.06
CA ILE A 23 -1.24 -13.18 12.18
C ILE A 23 -1.58 -11.85 12.87
N TYR A 24 -2.86 -11.68 13.22
CA TYR A 24 -3.36 -10.49 13.92
C TYR A 24 -4.19 -10.93 15.12
N PHE A 25 -3.90 -10.33 16.27
CA PHE A 25 -4.67 -10.47 17.49
C PHE A 25 -4.48 -9.21 18.35
N ASP A 26 -5.33 -9.06 19.37
CA ASP A 26 -5.28 -7.96 20.32
C ASP A 26 -4.71 -8.43 21.68
N LEU A 27 -3.79 -7.65 22.26
CA LEU A 27 -3.22 -7.91 23.59
C LEU A 27 -4.24 -7.62 24.72
N SER A 28 -5.31 -6.90 24.42
CA SER A 28 -6.44 -6.65 25.33
C SER A 28 -7.36 -7.85 25.40
N SER A 29 -7.60 -8.37 26.60
CA SER A 29 -8.55 -9.48 26.84
C SER A 29 -10.02 -9.12 26.60
N LYS A 30 -10.32 -7.84 26.35
CA LYS A 30 -11.70 -7.36 26.10
C LYS A 30 -12.05 -7.29 24.61
N SER A 31 -11.07 -7.53 23.74
CA SER A 31 -11.24 -7.42 22.30
C SER A 31 -11.80 -8.71 21.71
N PRO A 32 -12.70 -8.64 20.71
CA PRO A 32 -13.14 -9.83 19.96
C PRO A 32 -11.99 -10.54 19.23
N ALA A 33 -10.88 -9.84 18.97
CA ALA A 33 -9.67 -10.40 18.37
C ALA A 33 -8.63 -10.80 19.43
N SER A 34 -9.01 -10.90 20.70
CA SER A 34 -8.10 -11.31 21.77
C SER A 34 -7.75 -12.78 21.66
N ASP A 35 -6.49 -13.10 21.95
CA ASP A 35 -5.97 -14.46 21.99
C ASP A 35 -4.99 -14.58 23.16
N ILE A 36 -5.33 -15.41 24.14
CA ILE A 36 -4.58 -15.53 25.39
C ILE A 36 -3.22 -16.21 25.15
N ASP A 37 -3.18 -17.20 24.27
CA ASP A 37 -1.96 -17.96 23.99
C ASP A 37 -1.01 -17.13 23.15
N ALA A 38 -1.52 -16.45 22.12
CA ALA A 38 -0.72 -15.53 21.31
C ALA A 38 -0.20 -14.34 22.14
N LYS A 39 -1.01 -13.84 23.07
CA LYS A 39 -0.58 -12.81 24.04
C LYS A 39 0.55 -13.32 24.91
N LYS A 40 0.42 -14.52 25.50
CA LYS A 40 1.45 -15.10 26.36
C LYS A 40 2.76 -15.27 25.59
N PHE A 41 2.70 -15.83 24.39
CA PHE A 41 3.84 -15.98 23.50
C PHE A 41 4.53 -14.65 23.21
N VAL A 42 3.78 -13.60 22.82
CA VAL A 42 4.38 -12.29 22.54
C VAL A 42 4.96 -11.62 23.78
N ILE A 43 4.37 -11.81 24.97
CA ILE A 43 4.93 -11.29 26.23
C ILE A 43 6.20 -12.04 26.62
N GLU A 44 6.28 -13.36 26.39
CA GLU A 44 7.51 -14.13 26.58
C GLU A 44 8.62 -13.63 25.65
N LEU A 45 8.29 -13.31 24.41
CA LEU A 45 9.22 -12.74 23.44
C LEU A 45 9.64 -11.28 23.77
N LYS A 46 8.68 -10.48 24.26
CA LYS A 46 8.84 -9.07 24.61
C LYS A 46 8.13 -8.72 25.92
N PRO A 47 8.82 -8.91 27.07
CA PRO A 47 8.22 -8.69 28.39
C PRO A 47 7.63 -7.30 28.61
N GLU A 48 8.16 -6.28 27.93
CA GLU A 48 7.66 -4.90 27.99
C GLU A 48 6.20 -4.74 27.50
N LEU A 49 5.70 -5.66 26.67
CA LEU A 49 4.32 -5.66 26.18
C LEU A 49 3.32 -6.21 27.22
N GLY A 50 3.79 -6.80 28.32
CA GLY A 50 2.96 -7.31 29.41
C GLY A 50 2.62 -6.28 30.49
N GLY A 51 3.15 -5.05 30.39
CA GLY A 51 2.98 -3.99 31.39
C GLY A 51 1.57 -3.38 31.45
N SER A 52 1.28 -2.66 32.54
CA SER A 52 -0.01 -1.96 32.75
C SER A 52 -0.23 -0.78 31.80
N ARG A 53 0.86 -0.18 31.28
CA ARG A 53 0.86 0.69 30.11
C ARG A 53 1.41 -0.11 28.95
N VAL A 54 0.53 -0.73 28.17
CA VAL A 54 0.93 -1.46 26.96
C VAL A 54 1.30 -0.41 25.90
N PRO A 55 2.58 -0.25 25.51
CA PRO A 55 2.90 0.58 24.35
C PRO A 55 2.25 -0.05 23.12
N THR A 56 1.90 0.76 22.12
CA THR A 56 1.29 0.20 20.90
C THR A 56 2.25 -0.82 20.29
N PRO A 57 1.87 -2.11 20.17
CA PRO A 57 2.81 -3.17 19.86
C PRO A 57 3.34 -3.01 18.43
N PRO A 58 4.64 -3.21 18.20
CA PRO A 58 5.20 -3.23 16.84
C PRO A 58 4.69 -4.46 16.06
N VAL A 59 4.93 -4.45 14.74
CA VAL A 59 4.83 -5.67 13.93
C VAL A 59 6.10 -6.49 14.17
N LEU A 60 5.91 -7.74 14.58
CA LEU A 60 7.00 -8.67 14.87
C LEU A 60 7.14 -9.69 13.73
N PHE A 61 8.37 -10.00 13.37
CA PHE A 61 8.71 -11.07 12.43
C PHE A 61 9.28 -12.23 13.24
N VAL A 62 8.52 -13.32 13.33
CA VAL A 62 8.84 -14.43 14.22
C VAL A 62 8.79 -15.74 13.43
N THR A 63 9.73 -16.64 13.70
CA THR A 63 9.69 -18.00 13.17
C THR A 63 8.61 -18.84 13.87
N ALA A 64 8.31 -20.02 13.32
CA ALA A 64 7.32 -20.92 13.92
C ALA A 64 7.74 -21.49 15.29
N ASP A 65 9.05 -21.55 15.56
CA ASP A 65 9.63 -21.99 16.84
C ASP A 65 9.90 -20.84 17.83
N GLY A 66 9.53 -19.61 17.46
CA GLY A 66 9.53 -18.47 18.38
C GLY A 66 10.77 -17.56 18.36
N GLU A 67 11.64 -17.70 17.37
CA GLU A 67 12.78 -16.79 17.17
C GLU A 67 12.32 -15.46 16.57
N LEU A 68 12.68 -14.35 17.22
CA LEU A 68 12.43 -13.00 16.70
C LEU A 68 13.48 -12.64 15.63
N LEU A 69 13.05 -12.56 14.37
CA LEU A 69 13.91 -12.19 13.24
C LEU A 69 13.99 -10.68 13.00
N GLY A 70 13.04 -9.93 13.51
CA GLY A 70 13.01 -8.47 13.40
C GLY A 70 11.68 -7.87 13.81
N GLU A 71 11.61 -6.54 13.70
CA GLU A 71 10.40 -5.79 14.01
C GLU A 71 10.32 -4.48 13.23
N VAL A 72 9.11 -3.94 13.13
CA VAL A 72 8.87 -2.61 12.59
C VAL A 72 7.76 -1.92 13.39
N SER A 73 7.91 -0.61 13.59
CA SER A 73 6.93 0.18 14.35
C SER A 73 5.53 0.05 13.74
N ASN A 74 4.49 0.00 14.56
CA ASN A 74 3.10 0.12 14.11
C ASN A 74 2.76 1.50 13.51
N TYR A 75 3.66 2.48 13.68
CA TYR A 75 3.57 3.81 13.08
C TYR A 75 4.40 3.94 11.79
N ALA A 76 4.99 2.85 11.32
CA ALA A 76 5.77 2.83 10.11
C ALA A 76 4.93 3.12 8.86
N SER A 77 5.55 3.81 7.91
CA SER A 77 5.08 4.02 6.55
C SER A 77 5.13 2.74 5.72
N GLU A 78 4.50 2.76 4.54
CA GLU A 78 4.59 1.71 3.52
C GLU A 78 6.04 1.30 3.25
N SER A 79 6.91 2.30 3.06
CA SER A 79 8.32 2.10 2.72
C SER A 79 9.11 1.46 3.85
N GLU A 80 8.84 1.86 5.10
CA GLU A 80 9.48 1.28 6.29
C GLU A 80 9.05 -0.17 6.51
N VAL A 81 7.75 -0.47 6.35
CA VAL A 81 7.25 -1.86 6.45
C VAL A 81 7.80 -2.72 5.31
N LEU A 82 7.81 -2.23 4.08
CA LEU A 82 8.39 -2.93 2.94
C LEU A 82 9.89 -3.18 3.13
N GLY A 83 10.62 -2.18 3.64
CA GLY A 83 12.03 -2.30 3.99
C GLY A 83 12.27 -3.38 5.04
N ALA A 84 11.48 -3.39 6.13
CA ALA A 84 11.59 -4.39 7.17
C ALA A 84 11.32 -5.82 6.66
N LEU A 85 10.29 -6.01 5.83
CA LEU A 85 10.00 -7.30 5.19
C LEU A 85 11.19 -7.80 4.37
N ARG A 86 11.76 -6.94 3.53
CA ARG A 86 12.92 -7.27 2.69
C ARG A 86 14.16 -7.55 3.52
N ASP A 87 14.39 -6.78 4.58
CA ASP A 87 15.54 -6.94 5.47
C ASP A 87 15.51 -8.27 6.21
N VAL A 88 14.34 -8.69 6.69
CA VAL A 88 14.16 -10.00 7.33
C VAL A 88 14.50 -11.13 6.35
N LEU A 89 14.00 -11.07 5.12
CA LEU A 89 14.29 -12.09 4.10
C LEU A 89 15.76 -12.10 3.68
N ARG A 90 16.38 -10.93 3.53
CA ARG A 90 17.79 -10.78 3.17
C ARG A 90 18.72 -11.35 4.24
N LYS A 91 18.41 -11.13 5.52
CA LYS A 91 19.20 -11.66 6.64
C LYS A 91 18.95 -13.15 6.88
N ASN A 92 17.82 -13.68 6.41
CA ASN A 92 17.39 -15.06 6.62
C ASN A 92 17.09 -15.74 5.28
N LEU A 93 18.13 -15.92 4.46
CA LEU A 93 18.01 -16.35 3.06
C LEU A 93 17.26 -17.67 2.88
N GLN A 94 17.22 -18.55 3.89
CA GLN A 94 16.43 -19.77 3.86
C GLN A 94 14.94 -19.53 3.62
N TYR A 95 14.39 -18.39 4.07
CA TYR A 95 12.99 -18.01 3.86
C TYR A 95 12.77 -17.20 2.58
N ALA A 96 13.84 -16.67 1.97
CA ALA A 96 13.77 -15.89 0.74
C ALA A 96 13.76 -16.76 -0.53
N LYS A 97 14.17 -18.02 -0.42
CA LYS A 97 14.28 -18.96 -1.54
C LYS A 97 12.94 -19.12 -2.27
N PRO A 98 12.94 -19.20 -3.61
CA PRO A 98 11.76 -19.59 -4.35
C PRO A 98 11.25 -20.97 -3.89
N SER A 99 9.93 -21.13 -3.81
CA SER A 99 9.30 -22.44 -3.71
C SER A 99 9.31 -23.17 -5.06
N ASP A 100 9.20 -24.50 -5.06
CA ASP A 100 9.17 -25.30 -6.30
C ASP A 100 8.09 -24.82 -7.29
N GLY A 101 6.93 -24.41 -6.77
CA GLY A 101 5.83 -23.90 -7.58
C GLY A 101 6.00 -22.46 -8.09
N GLU A 102 7.09 -21.76 -7.76
CA GLU A 102 7.35 -20.41 -8.29
C GLU A 102 7.98 -20.40 -9.67
N ASP A 103 8.83 -21.38 -9.97
CA ASP A 103 9.47 -21.46 -11.28
C ASP A 103 8.49 -21.87 -12.39
N GLU A 104 7.39 -22.52 -12.01
CA GLU A 104 6.28 -22.88 -12.91
C GLU A 104 5.35 -21.70 -13.22
N ARG A 105 5.46 -20.58 -12.49
CA ARG A 105 4.62 -19.40 -12.71
C ARG A 105 4.99 -18.68 -14.00
N SER A 106 4.05 -17.89 -14.51
CA SER A 106 4.31 -17.03 -15.66
C SER A 106 5.49 -16.09 -15.40
N ARG A 107 6.21 -15.74 -16.48
CA ARG A 107 7.29 -14.75 -16.50
C ARG A 107 6.90 -13.46 -15.76
N LEU A 108 5.69 -12.94 -16.04
CA LEU A 108 5.14 -11.76 -15.39
C LEU A 108 4.97 -11.95 -13.88
N ALA A 109 4.41 -13.08 -13.44
CA ALA A 109 4.25 -13.37 -12.01
C ALA A 109 5.60 -13.47 -11.28
N ARG A 110 6.61 -14.06 -11.93
CA ARG A 110 7.98 -14.11 -11.41
C ARG A 110 8.60 -12.72 -11.33
N ALA A 111 8.38 -11.87 -12.33
CA ALA A 111 8.81 -10.47 -12.30
C ALA A 111 8.16 -9.68 -11.16
N HIS A 112 6.86 -9.89 -10.88
CA HIS A 112 6.20 -9.31 -9.70
C HIS A 112 6.90 -9.72 -8.41
N THR A 113 7.21 -11.01 -8.22
CA THR A 113 7.94 -11.48 -7.04
C THR A 113 9.31 -10.81 -6.90
N ARG A 114 10.08 -10.69 -7.99
CA ARG A 114 11.37 -9.96 -7.99
C ARG A 114 11.18 -8.50 -7.58
N HIS A 115 10.19 -7.81 -8.15
CA HIS A 115 9.87 -6.43 -7.77
C HIS A 115 9.49 -6.30 -6.29
N TYR A 116 8.68 -7.21 -5.76
CA TYR A 116 8.29 -7.20 -4.35
C TYR A 116 9.50 -7.38 -3.43
N LEU A 117 10.44 -8.25 -3.81
CA LEU A 117 11.71 -8.45 -3.11
C LEU A 117 12.69 -7.27 -3.25
N GLY A 118 12.41 -6.29 -4.11
CA GLY A 118 13.29 -5.14 -4.38
C GLY A 118 14.40 -5.45 -5.38
N GLN A 119 14.22 -6.52 -6.16
CA GLN A 119 15.13 -6.98 -7.20
C GLN A 119 14.64 -6.46 -8.57
N ASP A 120 14.54 -5.14 -8.70
CA ASP A 120 13.92 -4.51 -9.87
C ASP A 120 14.73 -4.77 -11.15
N GLU A 121 16.05 -4.84 -11.05
CA GLU A 121 16.92 -5.24 -12.17
C GLU A 121 16.61 -6.66 -12.66
N GLU A 122 16.42 -7.62 -11.75
CA GLU A 122 16.03 -8.99 -12.09
C GLU A 122 14.61 -9.05 -12.67
N ALA A 123 13.69 -8.23 -12.15
CA ALA A 123 12.32 -8.13 -12.67
C ALA A 123 12.31 -7.59 -14.11
N LEU A 124 13.11 -6.54 -14.38
CA LEU A 124 13.23 -5.93 -15.70
C LEU A 124 14.00 -6.84 -16.68
N ALA A 125 15.05 -7.52 -16.23
CA ALA A 125 15.74 -8.53 -17.03
C ALA A 125 14.80 -9.69 -17.38
N LEU A 126 13.99 -10.12 -16.41
CA LEU A 126 12.92 -11.07 -16.67
C LEU A 126 11.95 -10.55 -17.70
N LEU A 127 11.75 -9.25 -17.92
CA LEU A 127 10.82 -8.67 -18.88
C LEU A 127 11.48 -7.94 -20.04
N SER A 128 12.78 -8.19 -20.31
CA SER A 128 13.47 -7.66 -21.48
C SER A 128 12.72 -8.12 -22.73
N GLU A 129 12.29 -7.19 -23.58
CA GLU A 129 11.36 -7.46 -24.69
C GLU A 129 10.00 -8.00 -24.18
N PRO A 130 9.11 -7.10 -23.71
CA PRO A 130 7.77 -7.48 -23.28
C PRO A 130 6.99 -8.20 -24.37
N ARG A 131 6.42 -9.37 -24.03
CA ARG A 131 5.65 -10.22 -24.95
C ARG A 131 4.16 -9.93 -24.94
N SER A 132 3.73 -9.07 -24.02
CA SER A 132 2.35 -8.64 -23.91
C SER A 132 2.29 -7.21 -23.39
N ALA A 133 1.18 -6.53 -23.66
CA ALA A 133 0.92 -5.21 -23.12
C ALA A 133 0.84 -5.19 -21.57
N LYS A 134 0.47 -6.31 -20.93
CA LYS A 134 0.55 -6.43 -19.46
C LYS A 134 1.98 -6.43 -18.94
N GLU A 135 2.90 -7.08 -19.66
CA GLU A 135 4.34 -7.03 -19.33
C GLU A 135 4.89 -5.61 -19.53
N SER A 136 4.54 -4.94 -20.64
CA SER A 136 4.94 -3.55 -20.87
C SER A 136 4.39 -2.60 -19.81
N LEU A 137 3.11 -2.75 -19.43
CA LEU A 137 2.49 -1.96 -18.38
C LEU A 137 3.24 -2.13 -17.05
N PHE A 138 3.60 -3.37 -16.69
CA PHE A 138 4.34 -3.63 -15.46
C PHE A 138 5.76 -3.05 -15.50
N VAL A 139 6.44 -3.06 -16.65
CA VAL A 139 7.72 -2.35 -16.83
C VAL A 139 7.57 -0.85 -16.59
N ALA A 140 6.51 -0.23 -17.13
CA ALA A 140 6.24 1.20 -16.88
C ALA A 140 5.98 1.50 -15.39
N GLN A 141 5.28 0.60 -14.69
CA GLN A 141 5.02 0.73 -13.25
C GLN A 141 6.30 0.63 -12.41
N ILE A 142 7.21 -0.30 -12.74
CA ILE A 142 8.52 -0.41 -12.09
C ILE A 142 9.31 0.88 -12.32
N ALA A 143 9.44 1.33 -13.58
CA ALA A 143 10.16 2.56 -13.92
C ALA A 143 9.60 3.78 -13.19
N ARG A 144 8.27 3.95 -13.16
CA ARG A 144 7.62 5.06 -12.43
C ARG A 144 7.96 5.03 -10.94
N ARG A 145 7.96 3.85 -10.31
CA ARG A 145 8.29 3.70 -8.88
C ARG A 145 9.76 3.93 -8.59
N ALA A 146 10.65 3.61 -9.53
CA ALA A 146 12.08 3.89 -9.45
C ALA A 146 12.40 5.39 -9.65
N GLY A 147 11.46 6.17 -10.18
CA GLY A 147 11.66 7.58 -10.53
C GLY A 147 12.15 7.79 -11.96
N ASP A 148 12.25 6.72 -12.76
CA ASP A 148 12.62 6.76 -14.18
C ASP A 148 11.42 7.15 -15.04
N LEU A 149 10.89 8.36 -14.82
CA LEU A 149 9.60 8.80 -15.36
C LEU A 149 9.58 8.82 -16.90
N ASP A 150 10.72 9.12 -17.53
CA ASP A 150 10.84 9.16 -18.99
C ASP A 150 10.79 7.75 -19.60
N ILE A 151 11.38 6.75 -18.93
CA ILE A 151 11.28 5.34 -19.35
C ILE A 151 9.84 4.89 -19.22
N ALA A 152 9.19 5.18 -18.09
CA ALA A 152 7.79 4.83 -17.87
C ALA A 152 6.88 5.43 -18.96
N GLU A 153 7.04 6.73 -19.26
CA GLU A 153 6.26 7.42 -20.31
C GLU A 153 6.48 6.79 -21.68
N LYS A 154 7.74 6.58 -22.09
CA LYS A 154 8.08 5.94 -23.36
C LYS A 154 7.47 4.54 -23.52
N VAL A 155 7.43 3.76 -22.43
CA VAL A 155 6.84 2.43 -22.46
C VAL A 155 5.31 2.51 -22.62
N LEU A 156 4.65 3.47 -21.97
CA LEU A 156 3.20 3.68 -22.10
C LEU A 156 2.81 4.14 -23.50
N GLU A 157 3.61 4.99 -24.16
CA GLU A 157 3.38 5.43 -25.55
C GLU A 157 3.35 4.25 -26.54
N GLY A 158 4.07 3.18 -26.23
CA GLY A 158 4.09 1.96 -27.05
C GLY A 158 2.88 1.03 -26.84
N LEU A 159 1.99 1.32 -25.90
CA LEU A 159 0.80 0.50 -25.63
C LEU A 159 -0.36 0.82 -26.59
N ASP A 160 -1.18 -0.19 -26.87
CA ASP A 160 -2.41 -0.01 -27.66
C ASP A 160 -3.43 0.80 -26.84
N ALA A 161 -3.53 2.09 -27.15
CA ALA A 161 -4.41 3.04 -26.49
C ALA A 161 -5.89 2.64 -26.54
N LYS A 162 -6.34 1.82 -27.49
CA LYS A 162 -7.74 1.36 -27.55
C LYS A 162 -8.01 0.25 -26.54
N LYS A 163 -7.04 -0.64 -26.31
CA LYS A 163 -7.20 -1.79 -25.42
C LYS A 163 -6.85 -1.49 -23.97
N PHE A 164 -5.94 -0.54 -23.76
CA PHE A 164 -5.40 -0.19 -22.44
C PHE A 164 -5.69 1.27 -22.06
N ALA A 165 -6.72 1.88 -22.65
CA ALA A 165 -7.09 3.29 -22.43
C ALA A 165 -7.10 3.65 -20.93
N ASP A 166 -7.78 2.85 -20.12
CA ASP A 166 -7.89 3.06 -18.68
C ASP A 166 -6.53 2.95 -17.98
N ASP A 167 -5.81 1.83 -18.16
CA ASP A 167 -4.49 1.62 -17.56
C ASP A 167 -3.50 2.74 -17.93
N ILE A 168 -3.49 3.13 -19.21
CA ILE A 168 -2.66 4.24 -19.73
C ILE A 168 -3.06 5.56 -19.07
N ALA A 169 -4.36 5.85 -18.97
CA ALA A 169 -4.85 7.08 -18.34
C ALA A 169 -4.46 7.15 -16.85
N LEU A 170 -4.60 6.04 -16.13
CA LEU A 170 -4.18 5.95 -14.73
C LEU A 170 -2.67 6.12 -14.59
N GLU A 171 -1.86 5.38 -15.34
CA GLU A 171 -0.40 5.49 -15.22
C GLU A 171 0.11 6.88 -15.61
N HIS A 172 -0.44 7.53 -16.65
CA HIS A 172 -0.11 8.93 -16.95
C HIS A 172 -0.55 9.88 -15.83
N GLY A 173 -1.69 9.64 -15.19
CA GLY A 173 -2.11 10.39 -14.01
C GLY A 173 -1.12 10.25 -12.85
N LEU A 174 -0.63 9.03 -12.59
CA LEU A 174 0.37 8.75 -11.56
C LEU A 174 1.76 9.32 -11.92
N LEU A 175 2.14 9.35 -13.20
CA LEU A 175 3.34 10.05 -13.67
C LEU A 175 3.23 11.55 -13.43
N ALA A 176 2.09 12.15 -13.77
CA ALA A 176 1.84 13.56 -13.50
C ALA A 176 1.92 13.87 -12.00
N PHE A 177 1.37 13.00 -11.14
CA PHE A 177 1.52 13.12 -9.69
C PHE A 177 2.98 13.03 -9.25
N ALA A 178 3.76 12.12 -9.83
CA ALA A 178 5.19 12.00 -9.54
C ALA A 178 5.99 13.25 -9.94
N ARG A 179 5.55 13.96 -11.00
CA ARG A 179 6.10 15.25 -11.45
C ARG A 179 5.55 16.46 -10.68
N GLY A 180 4.66 16.28 -9.71
CA GLY A 180 3.99 17.38 -9.01
C GLY A 180 2.89 18.07 -9.83
N ASP A 181 2.57 17.59 -11.03
CA ASP A 181 1.52 18.13 -11.89
C ASP A 181 0.14 17.54 -11.55
N VAL A 182 -0.40 18.03 -10.44
CA VAL A 182 -1.71 17.62 -9.92
C VAL A 182 -2.85 17.98 -10.88
N LYS A 183 -2.70 19.04 -11.69
CA LYS A 183 -3.74 19.45 -12.66
C LYS A 183 -3.88 18.42 -13.77
N THR A 184 -2.76 17.97 -14.34
CA THR A 184 -2.76 16.91 -15.35
C THR A 184 -3.24 15.59 -14.76
N MET A 185 -2.84 15.26 -13.53
CA MET A 185 -3.36 14.10 -12.81
C MET A 185 -4.89 14.12 -12.73
N ARG A 186 -5.50 15.22 -12.26
CA ARG A 186 -6.96 15.35 -12.18
C ARG A 186 -7.60 15.16 -13.55
N LEU A 187 -7.09 15.82 -14.60
CA LEU A 187 -7.64 15.74 -15.95
C LEU A 187 -7.66 14.30 -16.48
N ARG A 188 -6.58 13.54 -16.27
CA ARG A 188 -6.47 12.15 -16.71
C ARG A 188 -7.43 11.24 -15.94
N LEU A 189 -7.50 11.39 -14.62
CA LEU A 189 -8.29 10.51 -13.76
C LEU A 189 -9.79 10.82 -13.79
N ALA A 190 -10.20 12.06 -14.10
CA ALA A 190 -11.61 12.42 -14.23
C ALA A 190 -12.29 11.74 -15.43
N ALA A 191 -11.52 11.33 -16.44
CA ALA A 191 -12.01 10.64 -17.64
C ALA A 191 -11.91 9.10 -17.53
N TYR A 192 -11.46 8.57 -16.40
CA TYR A 192 -11.25 7.14 -16.20
C TYR A 192 -12.59 6.39 -16.10
N SER A 193 -12.68 5.20 -16.69
CA SER A 193 -13.91 4.39 -16.69
C SER A 193 -14.35 3.92 -15.29
N GLU A 194 -15.65 3.86 -15.07
CA GLU A 194 -16.24 3.40 -13.80
C GLU A 194 -16.26 1.86 -13.65
N GLU A 195 -15.90 1.10 -14.69
CA GLU A 195 -16.05 -0.36 -14.76
C GLU A 195 -14.72 -1.15 -14.79
N GLY A 196 -13.58 -0.48 -14.60
CA GLY A 196 -12.25 -1.09 -14.66
C GLY A 196 -11.78 -1.76 -13.35
N ALA A 197 -10.92 -2.77 -13.46
CA ALA A 197 -10.32 -3.44 -12.30
C ALA A 197 -9.54 -2.48 -11.37
N ARG A 198 -8.98 -1.41 -11.94
CA ARG A 198 -8.24 -0.37 -11.21
C ARG A 198 -9.05 0.90 -10.97
N THR A 199 -10.37 0.89 -11.18
CA THR A 199 -11.25 2.03 -10.84
C THR A 199 -11.11 2.46 -9.37
N PRO A 200 -11.00 1.56 -8.36
CA PRO A 200 -10.76 2.01 -6.99
C PRO A 200 -9.44 2.79 -6.83
N GLU A 201 -8.38 2.40 -7.53
CA GLU A 201 -7.10 3.12 -7.53
C GLU A 201 -7.25 4.50 -8.17
N ALA A 202 -7.84 4.55 -9.37
CA ALA A 202 -8.07 5.79 -10.10
C ALA A 202 -8.91 6.79 -9.29
N ARG A 203 -9.99 6.33 -8.65
CA ARG A 203 -10.84 7.17 -7.79
C ARG A 203 -10.13 7.64 -6.53
N TYR A 204 -9.31 6.79 -5.91
CA TYR A 204 -8.50 7.19 -4.76
C TYR A 204 -7.59 8.36 -5.12
N PHE A 205 -6.83 8.21 -6.21
CA PHE A 205 -5.91 9.22 -6.71
C PHE A 205 -6.64 10.45 -7.28
N LEU A 206 -7.84 10.32 -7.84
CA LEU A 206 -8.68 11.46 -8.19
C LEU A 206 -8.98 12.31 -6.94
N GLY A 207 -9.36 11.68 -5.83
CA GLY A 207 -9.55 12.37 -4.55
C GLY A 207 -8.26 13.05 -4.06
N ILE A 208 -7.10 12.40 -4.19
CA ILE A 208 -5.79 13.02 -3.89
C ILE A 208 -5.56 14.27 -4.75
N SER A 209 -5.88 14.21 -6.05
CA SER A 209 -5.71 15.35 -6.95
C SER A 209 -6.61 16.53 -6.57
N LEU A 210 -7.87 16.27 -6.24
CA LEU A 210 -8.82 17.28 -5.77
C LEU A 210 -8.36 17.92 -4.47
N PHE A 211 -7.83 17.12 -3.55
CA PHE A 211 -7.31 17.59 -2.28
C PHE A 211 -6.15 18.58 -2.47
N HIS A 212 -5.15 18.23 -3.28
CA HIS A 212 -4.00 19.10 -3.53
C HIS A 212 -4.35 20.37 -4.31
N LEU A 213 -5.49 20.38 -5.02
CA LEU A 213 -6.04 21.56 -5.69
C LEU A 213 -6.91 22.44 -4.78
N GLY A 214 -7.08 22.07 -3.50
CA GLY A 214 -7.90 22.81 -2.54
C GLY A 214 -9.40 22.46 -2.57
N GLU A 215 -9.80 21.48 -3.38
CA GLU A 215 -11.20 21.04 -3.52
C GLU A 215 -11.54 19.96 -2.48
N HIS A 216 -11.30 20.25 -1.20
CA HIS A 216 -11.29 19.23 -0.14
C HIS A 216 -12.64 18.54 0.08
N ALA A 217 -13.75 19.29 0.03
CA ALA A 217 -15.10 18.71 0.12
C ALA A 217 -15.37 17.70 -1.01
N GLN A 218 -14.94 18.02 -2.24
CA GLN A 218 -15.08 17.09 -3.38
C GLN A 218 -14.18 15.87 -3.20
N ALA A 219 -12.92 16.05 -2.77
CA ALA A 219 -12.01 14.94 -2.48
C ALA A 219 -12.62 13.95 -1.48
N ARG A 220 -13.21 14.47 -0.40
CA ARG A 220 -13.88 13.67 0.64
C ARG A 220 -15.11 12.95 0.10
N ALA A 221 -15.91 13.60 -0.73
CA ALA A 221 -17.05 12.96 -1.39
C ALA A 221 -16.60 11.82 -2.32
N THR A 222 -15.50 12.00 -3.06
CA THR A 222 -14.91 10.97 -3.92
C THR A 222 -14.46 9.76 -3.11
N TRP A 223 -13.73 9.95 -2.01
CA TRP A 223 -13.30 8.85 -1.14
C TRP A 223 -14.46 8.14 -0.47
N LYS A 224 -15.46 8.89 0.01
CA LYS A 224 -16.68 8.31 0.59
C LYS A 224 -17.40 7.40 -0.42
N LYS A 225 -17.63 7.88 -1.65
CA LYS A 225 -18.26 7.08 -2.72
C LYS A 225 -17.45 5.82 -3.04
N LEU A 226 -16.12 5.92 -3.08
CA LEU A 226 -15.23 4.77 -3.29
C LEU A 226 -15.43 3.72 -2.19
N ILE A 227 -15.42 4.13 -0.92
CA ILE A 227 -15.59 3.23 0.23
C ILE A 227 -16.97 2.55 0.19
N GLU A 228 -18.02 3.31 -0.08
CA GLU A 228 -19.40 2.79 -0.19
C GLU A 228 -19.55 1.76 -1.31
N GLN A 229 -18.91 1.98 -2.46
CA GLN A 229 -19.03 1.08 -3.60
C GLN A 229 -18.16 -0.18 -3.50
N TYR A 230 -16.95 -0.08 -2.95
CA TYR A 230 -15.96 -1.17 -3.00
C TYR A 230 -15.71 -1.83 -1.65
N GLY A 231 -16.33 -1.36 -0.56
CA GLY A 231 -16.27 -2.00 0.75
C GLY A 231 -14.84 -2.30 1.20
N GLU A 232 -14.51 -3.58 1.37
CA GLU A 232 -13.22 -4.08 1.87
C GLU A 232 -12.09 -4.18 0.82
N HIS A 233 -12.02 -3.23 -0.11
CA HIS A 233 -10.95 -3.16 -1.11
C HIS A 233 -9.68 -2.46 -0.57
N PRO A 234 -8.45 -2.81 -0.99
CA PRO A 234 -7.21 -2.15 -0.56
C PRO A 234 -7.24 -0.61 -0.67
N PHE A 235 -7.77 -0.09 -1.78
CA PHE A 235 -7.92 1.36 -1.98
C PHE A 235 -9.06 1.97 -1.17
N SER A 236 -10.06 1.21 -0.71
CA SER A 236 -11.05 1.70 0.27
C SER A 236 -10.38 2.01 1.59
N TYR A 237 -9.38 1.23 1.99
CA TYR A 237 -8.62 1.51 3.20
C TYR A 237 -7.72 2.74 3.04
N ARG A 238 -7.09 2.93 1.87
CA ARG A 238 -6.36 4.18 1.59
C ARG A 238 -7.28 5.40 1.57
N ALA A 239 -8.45 5.27 0.96
CA ALA A 239 -9.45 6.32 0.90
C ALA A 239 -10.00 6.68 2.29
N ASP A 240 -10.30 5.67 3.11
CA ASP A 240 -10.77 5.90 4.48
C ASP A 240 -9.66 6.51 5.35
N TRP A 241 -8.40 6.13 5.14
CA TRP A 241 -7.27 6.81 5.79
C TRP A 241 -7.21 8.30 5.39
N ALA A 242 -7.25 8.61 4.10
CA ALA A 242 -7.26 9.99 3.63
C ALA A 242 -8.47 10.78 4.15
N TYR A 243 -9.65 10.15 4.17
CA TYR A 243 -10.87 10.72 4.73
C TYR A 243 -10.74 11.04 6.23
N THR A 244 -10.14 10.16 7.03
CA THR A 244 -9.95 10.41 8.47
C THR A 244 -8.94 11.53 8.77
N GLN A 245 -8.03 11.84 7.84
CA GLN A 245 -6.99 12.88 8.01
C GLN A 245 -7.36 14.25 7.43
N THR A 246 -8.57 14.38 6.88
CA THR A 246 -9.02 15.59 6.17
C THR A 246 -10.36 16.08 6.72
N THR A 247 -10.67 17.34 6.47
CA THR A 247 -12.00 17.96 6.62
C THR A 247 -12.38 18.64 5.31
N ASP A 248 -13.57 19.23 5.25
CA ASP A 248 -14.03 19.95 4.06
C ASP A 248 -13.19 21.24 3.83
N GLU A 249 -12.40 21.65 4.82
CA GLU A 249 -11.51 22.81 4.82
C GLU A 249 -10.03 22.47 4.60
N GLY A 250 -9.61 21.20 4.65
CA GLY A 250 -8.22 20.80 4.40
C GLY A 250 -7.74 19.62 5.23
N LEU A 251 -6.52 19.68 5.75
CA LEU A 251 -6.04 18.70 6.73
C LEU A 251 -6.74 18.91 8.07
N ALA A 252 -7.09 17.81 8.75
CA ALA A 252 -7.57 17.89 10.12
C ALA A 252 -6.50 18.48 11.05
N ALA A 253 -6.91 19.41 11.93
CA ALA A 253 -6.01 20.12 12.86
C ALA A 253 -5.29 19.16 13.82
N GLU A 254 -5.99 18.10 14.25
CA GLU A 254 -5.37 16.93 14.88
C GLU A 254 -5.23 15.85 13.81
N ARG A 255 -3.99 15.64 13.33
CA ARG A 255 -3.64 14.44 12.55
C ARG A 255 -3.68 13.25 13.50
N SER A 256 -4.88 12.83 13.88
CA SER A 256 -5.12 11.88 14.94
C SER A 256 -4.55 10.51 14.56
N SER A 257 -3.32 10.27 14.97
CA SER A 257 -2.87 8.92 15.24
C SER A 257 -3.75 8.37 16.36
N PHE A 258 -4.61 7.40 16.07
CA PHE A 258 -5.29 6.58 17.09
C PHE A 258 -6.13 7.34 18.15
N THR A 259 -6.67 8.53 17.89
CA THR A 259 -7.55 9.22 18.87
C THR A 259 -8.95 9.52 18.36
N THR A 260 -9.89 9.51 19.32
CA THR A 260 -11.34 9.68 19.22
C THR A 260 -11.83 11.07 18.77
N GLN A 261 -10.93 11.99 18.45
CA GLN A 261 -11.22 13.42 18.23
C GLN A 261 -11.30 13.83 16.73
N GLY A 262 -10.90 12.96 15.79
CA GLY A 262 -10.95 13.22 14.34
C GLY A 262 -12.21 12.70 13.63
N PRO A 263 -12.37 12.98 12.32
CA PRO A 263 -13.41 12.36 11.50
C PRO A 263 -13.36 10.84 11.66
N LYS A 264 -14.52 10.24 11.96
CA LYS A 264 -14.62 8.80 12.19
C LYS A 264 -14.42 8.04 10.87
N SER A 265 -13.71 6.91 10.97
CA SER A 265 -13.60 5.93 9.88
C SER A 265 -15.00 5.50 9.41
N LEU A 266 -15.23 5.58 8.10
CA LEU A 266 -16.44 5.09 7.44
C LEU A 266 -16.51 3.55 7.44
N LEU A 267 -15.37 2.89 7.60
CA LEU A 267 -15.25 1.45 7.74
C LEU A 267 -15.32 0.98 9.20
N GLY A 268 -15.66 1.88 10.15
CA GLY A 268 -15.80 1.55 11.57
C GLY A 268 -14.49 1.18 12.25
N ARG A 269 -13.35 1.67 11.75
CA ARG A 269 -12.02 1.27 12.23
C ARG A 269 -11.49 2.17 13.33
N HIS A 270 -10.80 1.56 14.28
CA HIS A 270 -10.06 2.23 15.34
C HIS A 270 -8.59 2.39 14.93
N GLY A 271 -8.34 3.20 13.91
CA GLY A 271 -6.99 3.64 13.53
C GLY A 271 -6.37 2.96 12.31
N TYR A 272 -5.38 3.65 11.77
CA TYR A 272 -4.53 3.25 10.65
C TYR A 272 -3.11 3.04 11.17
N MET A 273 -2.38 2.03 10.66
CA MET A 273 -0.92 2.01 10.84
C MET A 273 -0.31 3.15 10.03
N GLY A 274 0.71 3.81 10.58
CA GLY A 274 1.28 5.05 10.02
C GLY A 274 0.71 6.33 10.65
N ARG A 275 1.53 7.39 10.70
CA ARG A 275 1.13 8.69 11.28
C ARG A 275 0.37 9.59 10.29
N ASN A 276 0.82 9.63 9.05
CA ASN A 276 0.28 10.50 8.00
C ASN A 276 0.08 9.68 6.74
N ASN A 277 -0.99 9.94 6.01
CA ASN A 277 -1.13 9.43 4.65
C ASN A 277 -0.07 10.12 3.77
N PRO A 278 0.88 9.36 3.16
CA PRO A 278 1.98 9.96 2.41
C PRO A 278 1.50 10.72 1.17
N ASP A 279 0.38 10.30 0.57
CA ASP A 279 -0.16 10.90 -0.65
C ASP A 279 -0.85 12.26 -0.37
N LEU A 280 -1.18 12.58 0.90
CA LEU A 280 -1.69 13.90 1.31
C LEU A 280 -0.59 14.93 1.61
N THR A 281 0.65 14.48 1.79
CA THR A 281 1.78 15.39 2.04
C THR A 281 2.26 15.96 0.71
N ARG A 282 2.48 17.28 0.64
CA ARG A 282 3.16 17.88 -0.52
C ARG A 282 4.56 17.27 -0.58
N ARG A 283 4.90 16.70 -1.73
CA ARG A 283 6.28 16.30 -2.02
C ARG A 283 7.08 17.61 -2.09
N SER A 284 8.07 17.76 -1.21
CA SER A 284 8.98 18.89 -1.25
C SER A 284 9.65 18.93 -2.62
N ASP A 285 9.75 20.13 -3.22
CA ASP A 285 10.66 20.38 -4.34
C ASP A 285 12.13 20.12 -3.95
#